data_AF-A0A7S1PUU2-F1
#
_entry.id   AF-A0A7S1PUU2-F1
#
_cell.length_a   1.000
_cell.length_b   1.000
_cell.length_c   1.000
_cell.angle_alpha   90.00
_cell.angle_beta   90.00
_cell.angle_gamma   90.00
#
_symmetry.space_group_name_H-M   'P 1'
#
loop_
_entity.id
_entity.type
_entity.pdbx_description
1 polymer ?
#
loop_
_entity_poly.entity_id
_entity_poly.type
_entity_poly.pdbx_seq_one_letter_code
_entity_poly.pdbx_strand_id
1 'polypeptide(L)'
;GRATRPEWLRAILAVNRNHCRRHGHAMVLRWMPTLRFPCPWQDGECEKQKPERERVNCRLNMERENFNWEKHQMMLDYLRSPQNFTHVLMLDADAALVHPDHSTLMQMAGELEASGKDLFVSNEDWIGDVSSKKRINGGLLFARNTAFTRGLFEDLLDAHWYGPGSKRRSRTFGDVLGGCNSNEQLCLGSIQGRHQFVSKMLMTSGSKYNCGPNDATMQRLRQADPELEVMHFMGGGKSAAPGVLCKERIALTGEGRKGYGCAHR
;
A
#
# COMPACT_ATOMS: atom_id res chain seq x y z
N GLY A 1 -1.48 -31.18 4.68
CA GLY A 1 -0.51 -30.46 5.52
C GLY A 1 -0.93 -29.01 5.63
N ARG A 2 -0.86 -28.39 6.82
CA ARG A 2 -1.15 -26.95 6.95
C ARG A 2 -0.02 -26.18 6.26
N ALA A 3 -0.34 -25.44 5.20
CA ALA A 3 0.62 -24.54 4.57
C ALA A 3 1.16 -23.57 5.65
N THR A 4 2.47 -23.60 5.88
CA THR A 4 3.13 -22.71 6.82
C THR A 4 3.26 -21.33 6.17
N ARG A 5 2.74 -20.30 6.84
CA ARG A 5 2.91 -18.91 6.37
C ARG A 5 4.38 -18.51 6.53
N PRO A 6 4.98 -17.82 5.54
CA PRO A 6 6.36 -17.35 5.63
C PRO A 6 6.62 -16.56 6.91
N GLU A 7 7.80 -16.71 7.50
CA GLU A 7 8.17 -16.05 8.75
C GLU A 7 8.06 -14.52 8.65
N TRP A 8 8.51 -13.93 7.55
CA TRP A 8 8.42 -12.48 7.31
C TRP A 8 6.98 -11.97 7.40
N LEU A 9 6.03 -12.68 6.81
CA LEU A 9 4.62 -12.28 6.80
C LEU A 9 4.03 -12.36 8.21
N ARG A 10 4.37 -13.43 8.95
CA ARG A 10 3.93 -13.58 10.34
C ARG A 10 4.48 -12.48 11.23
N ALA A 11 5.78 -12.14 11.08
CA ALA A 11 6.42 -11.09 11.86
C ALA A 11 5.76 -9.73 11.61
N ILE A 12 5.60 -9.33 10.34
CA ILE A 12 5.02 -8.05 9.95
C ILE A 12 3.55 -7.93 10.41
N LEU A 13 2.74 -8.97 10.18
CA LEU A 13 1.35 -8.96 10.65
C LEU A 13 1.24 -8.91 12.17
N ALA A 14 2.17 -9.54 12.90
CA ALA A 14 2.19 -9.46 14.36
C ALA A 14 2.54 -8.05 14.85
N VAL A 15 3.52 -7.38 14.23
CA VAL A 15 3.87 -5.97 14.52
C VAL A 15 2.67 -5.05 14.27
N ASN A 16 2.06 -5.14 13.08
CA ASN A 16 0.91 -4.29 12.74
C ASN A 16 -0.28 -4.54 13.66
N ARG A 17 -0.57 -5.81 13.99
CA ARG A 17 -1.62 -6.17 14.95
C ARG A 17 -1.33 -5.59 16.33
N ASN A 18 -0.09 -5.67 16.80
CA ASN A 18 0.31 -5.11 18.09
C ASN A 18 0.10 -3.58 18.11
N HIS A 19 0.57 -2.88 17.09
CA HIS A 19 0.37 -1.44 16.95
C HIS A 19 -1.13 -1.07 16.95
N CYS A 20 -1.93 -1.73 16.10
CA CYS A 20 -3.38 -1.47 16.05
C CYS A 20 -4.07 -1.72 17.39
N ARG A 21 -3.75 -2.82 18.08
CA ARG A 21 -4.33 -3.11 19.40
C ARG A 21 -3.98 -2.06 20.44
N ARG A 22 -2.72 -1.61 20.43
CA ARG A 22 -2.22 -0.65 21.41
C ARG A 22 -2.90 0.72 21.30
N HIS A 23 -3.22 1.12 20.08
CA HIS A 23 -3.78 2.46 19.79
C HIS A 23 -5.27 2.44 19.45
N GLY A 24 -5.96 1.30 19.63
CA GLY A 24 -7.40 1.19 19.43
C GLY A 24 -7.85 1.20 17.97
N HIS A 25 -6.98 0.81 17.03
CA HIS A 25 -7.30 0.75 15.59
C HIS A 25 -7.86 -0.61 15.18
N ALA A 26 -8.80 -0.60 14.24
CA ALA A 26 -9.23 -1.81 13.56
C ALA A 26 -8.17 -2.25 12.53
N MET A 27 -7.84 -3.55 12.52
CA MET A 27 -6.96 -4.15 11.51
C MET A 27 -7.70 -5.27 10.80
N VAL A 28 -7.68 -5.25 9.48
CA VAL A 28 -8.25 -6.33 8.66
C VAL A 28 -7.23 -6.82 7.65
N LEU A 29 -7.14 -8.15 7.53
CA LEU A 29 -6.33 -8.82 6.52
C LEU A 29 -7.25 -9.37 5.42
N ARG A 30 -7.12 -8.87 4.20
CA ARG A 30 -7.72 -9.47 3.01
C ARG A 30 -6.71 -10.41 2.36
N TRP A 31 -7.06 -11.69 2.31
CA TRP A 31 -6.20 -12.75 1.76
C TRP A 31 -6.79 -13.40 0.51
N MET A 32 -8.06 -13.13 0.20
CA MET A 32 -8.71 -13.54 -1.05
C MET A 32 -8.96 -12.30 -1.90
N PRO A 33 -8.72 -12.37 -3.22
CA PRO A 33 -9.12 -11.31 -4.14
C PRO A 33 -10.64 -11.19 -4.21
N THR A 34 -11.10 -9.99 -4.51
CA THR A 34 -12.50 -9.64 -4.73
C THR A 34 -12.78 -9.17 -6.16
N LEU A 35 -11.73 -8.70 -6.84
CA LEU A 35 -11.73 -8.36 -8.24
C LEU A 35 -11.42 -9.60 -9.10
N ARG A 36 -11.90 -9.59 -10.33
CA ARG A 36 -11.49 -10.56 -11.35
C ARG A 36 -10.19 -10.10 -11.98
N PHE A 37 -9.19 -10.99 -11.98
CA PHE A 37 -7.94 -10.79 -12.71
C PHE A 37 -7.72 -11.91 -13.73
N PRO A 38 -7.18 -11.60 -14.92
CA PRO A 38 -6.97 -10.25 -15.46
C PRO A 38 -8.31 -9.53 -15.75
N CYS A 39 -8.26 -8.21 -15.99
CA CYS A 39 -9.43 -7.43 -16.39
C CYS A 39 -9.94 -7.87 -17.77
N PRO A 40 -11.23 -7.66 -18.09
CA PRO A 40 -11.82 -8.16 -19.34
C PRO A 40 -11.09 -7.72 -20.61
N TRP A 41 -10.56 -6.50 -20.66
CA TRP A 41 -9.83 -6.00 -21.83
C TRP A 41 -8.44 -6.62 -21.98
N GLN A 42 -7.83 -7.10 -20.89
CA GLN A 42 -6.51 -7.75 -20.90
C GLN A 42 -6.58 -9.20 -21.38
N ASP A 43 -7.73 -9.86 -21.24
CA ASP A 43 -7.91 -11.21 -21.81
C ASP A 43 -7.61 -11.20 -23.32
N GLY A 44 -8.15 -10.21 -24.04
CA GLY A 44 -7.88 -10.06 -25.48
C GLY A 44 -6.42 -9.75 -25.81
N GLU A 45 -5.69 -9.07 -24.92
CA GLU A 45 -4.26 -8.77 -25.13
C GLU A 45 -3.36 -9.99 -24.94
N CYS A 46 -3.67 -10.84 -23.94
CA CYS A 46 -2.91 -12.06 -23.72
C CYS A 46 -3.21 -13.14 -24.77
N GLU A 47 -4.45 -13.23 -25.28
CA GLU A 47 -4.79 -14.20 -26.35
C GLU A 47 -4.08 -13.92 -27.69
N LYS A 48 -3.59 -12.69 -27.91
CA LYS A 48 -2.79 -12.35 -29.09
C LYS A 48 -1.35 -12.86 -29.01
N GLN A 49 -0.86 -13.22 -27.82
CA GLN A 49 0.53 -13.63 -27.62
C GLN A 49 0.78 -15.04 -28.14
N LYS A 50 1.89 -15.26 -28.82
CA LYS A 50 2.31 -16.57 -29.34
C LYS A 50 3.83 -16.70 -29.25
N PRO A 51 4.37 -17.85 -28.81
CA PRO A 51 3.70 -19.14 -28.56
C PRO A 51 2.94 -19.22 -27.22
N GLU A 52 2.29 -20.35 -26.93
CA GLU A 52 1.48 -20.59 -25.71
C GLU A 52 2.15 -20.14 -24.41
N ARG A 53 3.46 -20.37 -24.31
CA ARG A 53 4.27 -19.96 -23.16
C ARG A 53 4.19 -18.45 -22.91
N GLU A 54 4.17 -17.63 -23.96
CA GLU A 54 4.06 -16.17 -23.84
C GLU A 54 2.66 -15.74 -23.41
N ARG A 55 1.61 -16.44 -23.88
CA ARG A 55 0.24 -16.23 -23.41
C ARG A 55 0.09 -16.51 -21.92
N VAL A 56 0.63 -17.62 -21.43
CA VAL A 56 0.64 -17.96 -20.00
C VAL A 56 1.42 -16.92 -19.20
N ASN A 57 2.62 -16.54 -19.67
CA ASN A 57 3.42 -15.50 -19.01
C ASN A 57 2.71 -14.14 -18.98
N CYS A 58 2.01 -13.77 -20.05
CA CYS A 58 1.19 -12.56 -20.09
C CYS A 58 0.12 -12.59 -19.00
N ARG A 59 -0.64 -13.69 -18.89
CA ARG A 59 -1.69 -13.84 -17.87
C ARG A 59 -1.12 -13.74 -16.46
N LEU A 60 -0.01 -14.43 -16.17
CA LEU A 60 0.66 -14.39 -14.86
C LEU A 60 1.17 -12.99 -14.52
N ASN A 61 1.75 -12.28 -15.49
CA ASN A 61 2.22 -10.92 -15.28
C ASN A 61 1.06 -9.95 -15.04
N MET A 62 -0.02 -10.04 -15.84
CA MET A 62 -1.21 -9.21 -15.65
C MET A 62 -1.87 -9.49 -14.31
N GLU A 63 -1.99 -10.75 -13.90
CA GLU A 63 -2.49 -11.12 -12.58
C GLU A 63 -1.64 -10.49 -11.48
N ARG A 64 -0.31 -10.61 -11.56
CA ARG A 64 0.63 -10.01 -10.60
C ARG A 64 0.48 -8.48 -10.52
N GLU A 65 0.44 -7.79 -11.65
CA GLU A 65 0.29 -6.33 -11.68
C GLU A 65 -1.09 -5.89 -11.20
N ASN A 66 -2.13 -6.65 -11.53
CA ASN A 66 -3.50 -6.30 -11.19
C ASN A 66 -3.81 -6.52 -9.71
N PHE A 67 -3.16 -7.46 -9.02
CA PHE A 67 -3.36 -7.70 -7.59
C PHE A 67 -3.19 -6.44 -6.73
N ASN A 68 -2.35 -5.49 -7.16
CA ASN A 68 -2.18 -4.24 -6.44
C ASN A 68 -3.45 -3.37 -6.40
N TRP A 69 -4.38 -3.57 -7.36
CA TRP A 69 -5.66 -2.86 -7.41
C TRP A 69 -6.68 -3.34 -6.37
N GLU A 70 -6.48 -4.51 -5.74
CA GLU A 70 -7.30 -4.93 -4.58
C GLU A 70 -7.26 -3.89 -3.46
N LYS A 71 -6.17 -3.14 -3.31
CA LYS A 71 -6.06 -2.05 -2.33
C LYS A 71 -7.11 -0.97 -2.57
N HIS A 72 -7.40 -0.64 -3.83
CA HIS A 72 -8.40 0.37 -4.17
C HIS A 72 -9.82 -0.14 -3.90
N GLN A 73 -10.10 -1.40 -4.24
CA GLN A 73 -11.41 -2.01 -3.94
C GLN A 73 -11.61 -2.10 -2.42
N MET A 74 -10.61 -2.58 -1.69
CA MET A 74 -10.63 -2.65 -0.23
C MET A 74 -10.80 -1.27 0.40
N MET A 75 -10.10 -0.25 -0.10
CA MET A 75 -10.27 1.14 0.34
C MET A 75 -11.71 1.60 0.20
N LEU A 76 -12.34 1.38 -0.95
CA LEU A 76 -13.74 1.75 -1.15
C LEU A 76 -14.70 1.01 -0.22
N ASP A 77 -14.48 -0.28 0.01
CA ASP A 77 -15.32 -1.08 0.91
C ASP A 77 -15.33 -0.48 2.33
N TYR A 78 -14.19 0.00 2.83
CA TYR A 78 -14.09 0.62 4.15
C TYR A 78 -14.53 2.09 4.18
N LEU A 79 -14.26 2.87 3.14
CA LEU A 79 -14.74 4.26 3.05
C LEU A 79 -16.28 4.33 2.94
N ARG A 80 -16.92 3.27 2.43
CA ARG A 80 -18.38 3.17 2.28
C ARG A 80 -19.05 2.33 3.35
N SER A 81 -18.26 1.70 4.20
CA SER A 81 -18.77 0.78 5.18
C SER A 81 -19.68 1.52 6.18
N PRO A 82 -20.76 0.86 6.66
CA PRO A 82 -21.68 1.45 7.61
C PRO A 82 -21.03 1.73 8.98
N GLN A 83 -19.81 1.25 9.21
CA GLN A 83 -19.01 1.56 10.40
C GLN A 83 -18.45 2.99 10.38
N ASN A 84 -18.57 3.73 9.27
CA ASN A 84 -18.24 5.16 9.17
C ASN A 84 -16.81 5.50 9.60
N PHE A 85 -15.82 4.73 9.14
CA PHE A 85 -14.41 5.04 9.36
C PHE A 85 -14.09 6.46 8.85
N THR A 86 -13.47 7.29 9.71
CA THR A 86 -13.06 8.66 9.34
C THR A 86 -11.81 8.67 8.46
N HIS A 87 -10.92 7.70 8.69
CA HIS A 87 -9.69 7.50 7.96
C HIS A 87 -9.46 6.01 7.72
N VAL A 88 -8.86 5.66 6.60
CA VAL A 88 -8.56 4.27 6.22
C VAL A 88 -7.12 4.20 5.70
N LEU A 89 -6.35 3.25 6.23
CA LEU A 89 -5.00 2.91 5.77
C LEU A 89 -5.05 1.62 4.94
N MET A 90 -4.54 1.67 3.72
CA MET A 90 -4.11 0.50 2.97
C MET A 90 -2.60 0.39 3.07
N LEU A 91 -2.12 -0.75 3.54
CA LEU A 91 -0.71 -1.01 3.78
C LEU A 91 -0.36 -2.36 3.14
N ASP A 92 0.73 -2.40 2.38
CA ASP A 92 1.21 -3.66 1.80
C ASP A 92 1.55 -4.68 2.89
N ALA A 93 1.37 -5.97 2.59
CA ALA A 93 1.57 -7.04 3.55
C ALA A 93 3.03 -7.22 3.99
N ASP A 94 3.96 -6.61 3.26
CA ASP A 94 5.39 -6.52 3.56
C ASP A 94 5.80 -5.17 4.16
N ALA A 95 4.87 -4.33 4.60
CA ALA A 95 5.15 -3.10 5.35
C ALA A 95 4.70 -3.18 6.82
N ALA A 96 5.52 -2.62 7.72
CA ALA A 96 5.36 -2.71 9.17
C ALA A 96 5.36 -1.33 9.84
N LEU A 97 4.47 -1.14 10.82
CA LEU A 97 4.41 0.01 11.72
C LEU A 97 5.45 -0.18 12.83
N VAL A 98 6.62 0.46 12.73
CA VAL A 98 7.80 0.08 13.53
C VAL A 98 8.01 0.91 14.80
N HIS A 99 7.16 1.91 15.05
CA HIS A 99 7.11 2.61 16.34
C HIS A 99 5.86 2.21 17.15
N PRO A 100 5.98 1.25 18.09
CA PRO A 100 4.81 0.76 18.81
C PRO A 100 4.25 1.79 19.79
N ASP A 101 5.05 2.75 20.26
CA ASP A 101 4.63 3.78 21.22
C ASP A 101 3.96 4.98 20.54
N HIS A 102 4.17 5.14 19.23
CA HIS A 102 3.57 6.20 18.44
C HIS A 102 2.23 5.73 17.88
N SER A 103 1.19 6.56 17.95
CA SER A 103 -0.03 6.27 17.18
C SER A 103 0.15 6.79 15.76
N THR A 104 0.88 6.04 14.92
CA THR A 104 1.25 6.45 13.56
C THR A 104 0.04 6.91 12.74
N LEU A 105 -1.10 6.21 12.84
CA LEU A 105 -2.32 6.57 12.12
C LEU A 105 -2.93 7.90 12.61
N MET A 106 -2.83 8.21 13.91
CA MET A 106 -3.29 9.51 14.43
C MET A 106 -2.37 10.64 13.99
N GLN A 107 -1.06 10.40 13.88
CA GLN A 107 -0.13 11.37 13.32
C GLN A 107 -0.46 11.66 11.85
N MET A 108 -0.66 10.62 11.03
CA MET A 108 -1.05 10.78 9.63
C MET A 108 -2.39 11.52 9.48
N ALA A 109 -3.37 11.23 10.34
CA ALA A 109 -4.65 11.94 10.36
C ALA A 109 -4.46 13.43 10.71
N GLY A 110 -3.66 13.73 11.74
CA GLY A 110 -3.34 15.10 12.11
C GLY A 110 -2.62 15.87 10.99
N GLU A 111 -1.71 15.23 10.26
CA GLU A 111 -1.04 15.84 9.10
C GLU A 111 -2.01 16.12 7.94
N LEU A 112 -2.96 15.22 7.66
CA LEU A 112 -4.02 15.47 6.66
C LEU A 112 -4.91 16.65 7.06
N GLU A 113 -5.34 16.69 8.32
CA GLU A 113 -6.19 17.76 8.85
C GLU A 113 -5.48 19.11 8.83
N ALA A 114 -4.24 19.16 9.32
CA ALA A 114 -3.43 20.38 9.34
C ALA A 114 -3.13 20.93 7.94
N SER A 115 -3.01 20.04 6.94
CA SER A 115 -2.75 20.43 5.54
C SER A 115 -4.03 20.69 4.73
N GLY A 116 -5.22 20.42 5.30
CA GLY A 116 -6.49 20.51 4.58
C GLY A 116 -6.61 19.54 3.40
N LYS A 117 -5.87 18.42 3.45
CA LYS A 117 -5.81 17.40 2.40
C LYS A 117 -6.70 16.21 2.75
N ASP A 118 -6.99 15.39 1.75
CA ASP A 118 -7.88 14.24 1.88
C ASP A 118 -7.16 12.90 1.63
N LEU A 119 -6.05 12.91 0.89
CA LEU A 119 -5.26 11.72 0.57
C LEU A 119 -3.81 11.91 0.99
N PHE A 120 -3.27 10.96 1.73
CA PHE A 120 -1.89 10.89 2.18
C PHE A 120 -1.17 9.78 1.41
N VAL A 121 -0.08 10.14 0.76
CA VAL A 121 0.81 9.22 0.06
C VAL A 121 2.25 9.53 0.43
N SER A 122 3.12 8.54 0.35
CA SER A 122 4.55 8.71 0.57
C SER A 122 5.31 8.76 -0.75
N ASN A 123 6.38 9.55 -0.81
CA ASN A 123 7.33 9.47 -1.92
C ASN A 123 8.38 8.35 -1.73
N GLU A 124 9.41 8.32 -2.57
CA GLU A 124 10.51 7.35 -2.49
C GLU A 124 11.85 8.00 -2.11
N ASP A 125 11.84 9.09 -1.34
CA ASP A 125 13.04 9.86 -1.00
C ASP A 125 14.14 9.04 -0.28
N TRP A 126 13.80 7.89 0.30
CA TRP A 126 14.74 6.92 0.88
C TRP A 126 15.71 6.31 -0.15
N ILE A 127 15.41 6.40 -1.45
CA ILE A 127 16.33 6.00 -2.53
C ILE A 127 17.52 6.97 -2.64
N GLY A 128 17.36 8.22 -2.18
CA GLY A 128 18.42 9.24 -2.16
C GLY A 128 18.60 10.03 -3.47
N ASP A 129 17.89 9.66 -4.55
CA ASP A 129 17.93 10.40 -5.81
C ASP A 129 16.92 11.57 -5.84
N VAL A 130 17.17 12.61 -6.66
CA VAL A 130 16.29 13.81 -6.69
C VAL A 130 14.90 13.49 -7.27
N SER A 131 14.81 12.55 -8.21
CA SER A 131 13.56 12.19 -8.87
C SER A 131 12.64 11.37 -7.96
N SER A 132 13.19 10.62 -7.00
CA SER A 132 12.43 9.80 -6.06
C SER A 132 11.53 10.59 -5.14
N LYS A 133 11.89 11.85 -4.85
CA LYS A 133 11.04 12.79 -4.08
C LYS A 133 9.70 13.10 -4.74
N LYS A 134 9.58 12.87 -6.06
CA LYS A 134 8.36 13.10 -6.84
C LYS A 134 7.59 11.81 -7.13
N ARG A 135 8.22 10.64 -7.00
CA ARG A 135 7.58 9.34 -7.27
C ARG A 135 6.73 8.95 -6.07
N ILE A 136 5.44 8.63 -6.30
CA ILE A 136 4.59 8.01 -5.28
C ILE A 136 5.05 6.57 -5.07
N ASN A 137 5.05 6.12 -3.83
CA ASN A 137 5.10 4.70 -3.48
C ASN A 137 3.70 4.20 -3.10
N GLY A 138 3.22 3.15 -3.78
CA GLY A 138 1.88 2.58 -3.58
C GLY A 138 1.76 1.63 -2.39
N GLY A 139 2.86 1.37 -1.67
CA GLY A 139 2.86 0.47 -0.51
C GLY A 139 2.13 1.00 0.71
N LEU A 140 1.82 2.29 0.71
CA LEU A 140 0.99 2.94 1.71
C LEU A 140 0.05 3.95 1.04
N LEU A 141 -1.25 3.80 1.28
CA LEU A 141 -2.28 4.79 0.92
C LEU A 141 -3.12 5.07 2.16
N PHE A 142 -3.16 6.32 2.61
CA PHE A 142 -3.97 6.71 3.77
C PHE A 142 -4.97 7.79 3.36
N ALA A 143 -6.25 7.54 3.56
CA ALA A 143 -7.31 8.39 3.02
C ALA A 143 -8.29 8.81 4.11
N ARG A 144 -8.62 10.10 4.14
CA ARG A 144 -9.79 10.62 4.85
C ARG A 144 -11.06 10.22 4.11
N ASN A 145 -12.12 9.92 4.84
CA ASN A 145 -13.41 9.56 4.26
C ASN A 145 -14.19 10.80 3.79
N THR A 146 -13.98 11.17 2.53
CA THR A 146 -14.63 12.32 1.90
C THR A 146 -15.28 11.90 0.59
N ALA A 147 -16.11 12.79 0.03
CA ALA A 147 -16.63 12.60 -1.32
C ALA A 147 -15.49 12.50 -2.36
N PHE A 148 -14.41 13.28 -2.16
CA PHE A 148 -13.25 13.27 -3.04
C PHE A 148 -12.54 11.92 -3.06
N THR A 149 -12.15 11.36 -1.90
CA THR A 149 -11.38 10.10 -1.88
C THR A 149 -12.20 8.93 -2.40
N ARG A 150 -13.50 8.86 -2.07
CA ARG A 150 -14.40 7.85 -2.63
C ARG A 150 -14.48 7.98 -4.16
N GLY A 151 -14.71 9.20 -4.67
CA GLY A 151 -14.73 9.45 -6.10
C GLY A 151 -13.41 9.10 -6.79
N LEU A 152 -12.27 9.43 -6.18
CA LEU A 152 -10.95 9.15 -6.72
C LEU A 152 -10.71 7.64 -6.86
N PHE A 153 -10.87 6.86 -5.79
CA PHE A 153 -10.57 5.42 -5.84
C PHE A 153 -11.49 4.66 -6.81
N GLU A 154 -12.76 5.07 -6.89
CA GLU A 154 -13.67 4.56 -7.91
C GLU A 154 -13.27 4.97 -9.32
N ASP A 155 -12.79 6.21 -9.54
CA ASP A 155 -12.38 6.68 -10.86
C ASP A 155 -11.14 5.92 -11.35
N LEU A 156 -10.18 5.67 -10.47
CA LEU A 156 -8.98 4.90 -10.79
C LEU A 156 -9.31 3.43 -11.07
N LEU A 157 -10.20 2.82 -10.28
CA LEU A 157 -10.67 1.45 -10.56
C LEU A 157 -11.43 1.37 -11.88
N ASP A 158 -12.31 2.32 -12.19
CA ASP A 158 -12.99 2.36 -13.48
C ASP A 158 -11.96 2.53 -14.63
N ALA A 159 -11.00 3.44 -14.48
CA ALA A 159 -9.95 3.65 -15.49
C ALA A 159 -9.10 2.40 -15.72
N HIS A 160 -8.85 1.60 -14.67
CA HIS A 160 -8.17 0.31 -14.79
C HIS A 160 -9.07 -0.77 -15.42
N TRP A 161 -10.30 -0.90 -14.93
CA TRP A 161 -11.23 -1.96 -15.32
C TRP A 161 -11.71 -1.84 -16.77
N TYR A 162 -11.98 -0.62 -17.24
CA TYR A 162 -12.40 -0.38 -18.62
C TYR A 162 -11.23 -0.19 -19.59
N GLY A 163 -10.01 -0.01 -19.05
CA GLY A 163 -8.79 0.08 -19.82
C GLY A 163 -8.67 1.35 -20.69
N PRO A 164 -7.72 1.35 -21.64
CA PRO A 164 -7.31 2.56 -22.37
C PRO A 164 -8.37 3.12 -23.33
N GLY A 165 -9.32 2.30 -23.76
CA GLY A 165 -10.42 2.71 -24.64
C GLY A 165 -11.61 3.34 -23.91
N SER A 166 -11.55 3.45 -22.58
CA SER A 166 -12.66 3.97 -21.79
C SER A 166 -12.99 5.43 -22.16
N LYS A 167 -14.28 5.70 -22.37
CA LYS A 167 -14.82 7.07 -22.55
C LYS A 167 -15.52 7.57 -21.29
N ARG A 168 -15.37 6.85 -20.17
CA ARG A 168 -16.07 7.19 -18.93
C ARG A 168 -15.48 8.47 -18.34
N ARG A 169 -16.34 9.44 -18.08
CA ARG A 169 -15.94 10.68 -17.39
C ARG A 169 -15.76 10.38 -15.91
N SER A 170 -14.67 10.87 -15.35
CA SER A 170 -14.34 10.79 -13.94
C SER A 170 -15.29 11.65 -13.11
N ARG A 171 -15.71 11.10 -11.97
CA ARG A 171 -16.49 11.78 -10.93
C ARG A 171 -15.71 12.92 -10.27
N THR A 172 -14.39 12.76 -10.17
CA THR A 172 -13.47 13.67 -9.47
C THR A 172 -12.91 14.76 -10.38
N PHE A 173 -12.52 14.40 -11.59
CA PHE A 173 -11.83 15.29 -12.53
C PHE A 173 -12.78 15.91 -13.56
N GLY A 174 -13.93 15.29 -13.81
CA GLY A 174 -14.93 15.74 -14.78
C GLY A 174 -14.56 15.48 -16.24
N ASP A 175 -13.37 14.98 -16.53
CA ASP A 175 -12.90 14.58 -17.86
C ASP A 175 -12.65 13.06 -17.91
N VAL A 176 -12.12 12.55 -19.01
CA VAL A 176 -11.74 11.14 -19.11
C VAL A 176 -10.37 10.94 -18.47
N LEU A 177 -10.27 10.00 -17.53
CA LEU A 177 -8.97 9.50 -17.08
C LEU A 177 -8.37 8.62 -18.17
N GLY A 178 -7.18 8.95 -18.64
CA GLY A 178 -6.41 8.05 -19.50
C GLY A 178 -6.24 6.71 -18.79
N GLY A 179 -6.48 5.61 -19.50
CA GLY A 179 -6.60 4.28 -18.90
C GLY A 179 -5.41 3.91 -18.00
N CYS A 180 -5.73 3.29 -16.86
CA CYS A 180 -4.74 2.83 -15.89
C CYS A 180 -4.33 1.40 -16.20
N ASN A 181 -3.48 1.24 -17.22
CA ASN A 181 -3.18 -0.05 -17.83
C ASN A 181 -2.12 -0.88 -17.09
N SER A 182 -1.60 -0.37 -15.98
CA SER A 182 -0.53 -0.99 -15.18
C SER A 182 -0.92 -0.98 -13.71
N ASN A 183 0.03 -1.13 -12.79
CA ASN A 183 -0.23 -1.05 -11.36
C ASN A 183 -0.75 0.34 -10.94
N GLU A 184 -1.38 0.36 -9.78
CA GLU A 184 -2.00 1.50 -9.14
C GLU A 184 -1.01 2.63 -8.81
N GLN A 185 0.24 2.31 -8.46
CA GLN A 185 1.28 3.32 -8.20
C GLN A 185 1.56 4.16 -9.45
N LEU A 186 1.71 3.52 -10.61
CA LEU A 186 1.93 4.22 -11.88
C LEU A 186 0.69 5.02 -12.29
N CYS A 187 -0.52 4.49 -12.08
CA CYS A 187 -1.75 5.23 -12.32
C CYS A 187 -1.85 6.48 -11.45
N LEU A 188 -1.57 6.38 -10.14
CA LEU A 188 -1.50 7.53 -9.23
C LEU A 188 -0.45 8.54 -9.70
N GLY A 189 0.72 8.06 -10.12
CA GLY A 189 1.77 8.89 -10.74
C GLY A 189 1.27 9.67 -11.95
N SER A 190 0.50 9.04 -12.85
CA SER A 190 0.00 9.67 -14.06
C SER A 190 -0.95 10.85 -13.83
N ILE A 191 -1.62 10.89 -12.68
CA ILE A 191 -2.57 11.96 -12.32
C ILE A 191 -1.95 13.03 -11.40
N GLN A 192 -0.67 12.91 -11.03
CA GLN A 192 0.02 13.87 -10.15
C GLN A 192 0.07 15.30 -10.69
N GLY A 193 -0.06 15.49 -12.00
CA GLY A 193 -0.11 16.83 -12.61
C GLY A 193 -1.50 17.49 -12.56
N ARG A 194 -2.55 16.75 -12.19
CA ARG A 194 -3.93 17.25 -12.23
C ARG A 194 -4.21 18.12 -11.01
N HIS A 195 -4.68 19.35 -11.24
CA HIS A 195 -4.94 20.33 -10.17
C HIS A 195 -5.87 19.78 -9.08
N GLN A 196 -6.96 19.11 -9.45
CA GLN A 196 -7.91 18.53 -8.50
C GLN A 196 -7.23 17.49 -7.59
N PHE A 197 -6.31 16.69 -8.12
CA PHE A 197 -5.55 15.69 -7.34
C PHE A 197 -4.55 16.38 -6.41
N VAL A 198 -3.70 17.27 -6.93
CA VAL A 198 -2.67 17.99 -6.15
C VAL A 198 -3.30 18.83 -5.03
N SER A 199 -4.45 19.45 -5.29
CA SER A 199 -5.15 20.26 -4.30
C SER A 199 -5.61 19.45 -3.09
N LYS A 200 -5.77 18.13 -3.23
CA LYS A 200 -6.30 17.22 -2.21
C LYS A 200 -5.33 16.14 -1.72
N MET A 201 -4.18 16.00 -2.35
CA MET A 201 -3.15 15.04 -1.97
C MET A 201 -2.03 15.71 -1.15
N LEU A 202 -1.61 15.03 -0.09
CA LEU A 202 -0.43 15.30 0.72
C LEU A 202 0.64 14.25 0.37
N MET A 203 1.76 14.72 -0.18
CA MET A 203 2.95 13.90 -0.41
C MET A 203 3.88 14.03 0.79
N THR A 204 4.16 12.93 1.48
CA THR A 204 5.06 12.89 2.64
C THR A 204 6.35 12.13 2.31
N SER A 205 7.31 12.17 3.24
CA SER A 205 8.60 11.50 3.10
C SER A 205 8.44 9.97 3.19
N GLY A 206 8.91 9.26 2.17
CA GLY A 206 9.06 7.81 2.21
C GLY A 206 10.04 7.35 3.29
N SER A 207 11.07 8.14 3.59
CA SER A 207 12.05 7.85 4.63
C SER A 207 11.44 7.81 6.04
N LYS A 208 10.25 8.38 6.22
CA LYS A 208 9.44 8.30 7.44
C LYS A 208 8.32 7.27 7.34
N TYR A 209 7.50 7.38 6.29
CA TYR A 209 6.22 6.67 6.22
C TYR A 209 6.16 5.49 5.25
N ASN A 210 7.25 5.17 4.54
CA ASN A 210 7.29 4.04 3.60
C ASN A 210 8.74 3.69 3.21
N CYS A 211 9.56 3.42 4.22
CA CYS A 211 11.02 3.39 4.04
C CYS A 211 11.45 2.01 3.53
N GLY A 212 12.14 1.97 2.39
CA GLY A 212 12.69 0.72 1.84
C GLY A 212 13.85 0.15 2.66
N PRO A 213 14.12 -1.16 2.59
CA PRO A 213 15.15 -1.80 3.39
C PRO A 213 16.51 -1.71 2.65
N ASN A 214 17.43 -0.93 3.19
CA ASN A 214 18.85 -0.92 2.82
C ASN A 214 19.69 -0.90 4.10
N ASP A 215 21.02 -1.04 3.99
CA ASP A 215 21.88 -1.12 5.19
C ASP A 215 21.69 0.06 6.14
N ALA A 216 21.56 1.28 5.59
CA ALA A 216 21.36 2.50 6.38
C ALA A 216 19.98 2.52 7.06
N THR A 217 18.90 2.17 6.35
CA THR A 217 17.55 2.19 6.93
C THR A 217 17.33 1.07 7.93
N MET A 218 17.95 -0.09 7.72
CA MET A 218 17.99 -1.18 8.68
C MET A 218 18.76 -0.78 9.95
N GLN A 219 19.82 0.02 9.80
CA GLN A 219 20.51 0.63 10.95
C GLN A 219 19.63 1.65 11.69
N ARG A 220 18.87 2.49 10.99
CA ARG A 220 17.91 3.42 11.60
C ARG A 220 16.87 2.66 12.43
N LEU A 221 16.30 1.59 11.87
CA LEU A 221 15.36 0.72 12.58
C LEU A 221 15.99 0.09 13.84
N ARG A 222 17.21 -0.43 13.74
CA ARG A 222 18.00 -0.95 14.87
C ARG A 222 18.21 0.07 15.98
N GLN A 223 18.39 1.32 15.59
CA GLN A 223 18.63 2.44 16.50
C GLN A 223 17.32 3.03 17.06
N ALA A 224 16.16 2.49 16.67
CA ALA A 224 14.85 3.03 17.02
C ALA A 224 14.73 4.52 16.66
N ASP A 225 15.24 4.89 15.47
CA ASP A 225 15.14 6.27 14.95
C ASP A 225 13.70 6.77 15.06
N PRO A 226 13.43 7.81 15.87
CA PRO A 226 12.06 8.26 16.19
C PRO A 226 11.28 8.81 14.99
N GLU A 227 11.94 9.07 13.86
CA GLU A 227 11.30 9.53 12.64
C GLU A 227 10.92 8.39 11.68
N LEU A 228 11.20 7.12 12.00
CA LEU A 228 10.88 5.99 11.12
C LEU A 228 9.56 5.32 11.54
N GLU A 229 8.44 5.78 11.00
CA GLU A 229 7.11 5.27 11.35
C GLU A 229 6.78 3.93 10.65
N VAL A 230 7.16 3.80 9.37
CA VAL A 230 6.84 2.61 8.56
C VAL A 230 8.06 2.09 7.81
N MET A 231 8.35 0.81 8.00
CA MET A 231 9.37 0.08 7.24
C MET A 231 8.70 -0.83 6.21
N HIS A 232 9.04 -0.68 4.93
CA HIS A 232 8.45 -1.44 3.84
C HIS A 232 9.49 -2.39 3.24
N PHE A 233 9.36 -3.69 3.55
CA PHE A 233 10.30 -4.74 3.17
C PHE A 233 10.11 -5.23 1.73
N MET A 234 10.22 -4.33 0.74
CA MET A 234 9.99 -4.63 -0.68
C MET A 234 10.90 -5.75 -1.23
N GLY A 235 10.36 -6.53 -2.18
CA GLY A 235 11.13 -7.50 -2.97
C GLY A 235 11.88 -8.54 -2.12
N GLY A 236 13.20 -8.65 -2.33
CA GLY A 236 14.05 -9.57 -1.57
C GLY A 236 14.23 -9.19 -0.09
N GLY A 237 13.97 -7.92 0.26
CA GLY A 237 14.11 -7.40 1.63
C GLY A 237 13.19 -8.05 2.65
N LYS A 238 12.11 -8.71 2.21
CA LYS A 238 11.16 -9.48 3.06
C LYS A 238 11.89 -10.44 4.00
N SER A 239 12.91 -11.13 3.48
CA SER A 239 13.68 -12.11 4.22
C SER A 239 14.37 -11.54 5.48
N ALA A 240 14.65 -10.23 5.50
CA ALA A 240 15.28 -9.57 6.64
C ALA A 240 14.29 -9.19 7.74
N ALA A 241 12.97 -9.12 7.44
CA ALA A 241 11.96 -8.64 8.38
C ALA A 241 11.96 -9.39 9.72
N PRO A 242 12.01 -10.74 9.79
CA PRO A 242 12.07 -11.41 11.09
C PRO A 242 13.34 -11.08 11.88
N GLY A 243 14.47 -10.87 11.20
CA GLY A 243 15.74 -10.54 11.84
C GLY A 243 15.63 -9.25 12.67
N VAL A 244 15.02 -8.21 12.10
CA VAL A 244 14.89 -6.91 12.78
C VAL A 244 13.65 -6.80 13.67
N LEU A 245 12.52 -7.36 13.24
CA LEU A 245 11.25 -7.22 13.99
C LEU A 245 11.16 -8.15 15.22
N CYS A 246 11.91 -9.26 15.23
CA CYS A 246 11.81 -10.28 16.29
C CYS A 246 13.06 -10.44 17.16
N LYS A 247 14.28 -10.22 16.63
CA LYS A 247 15.51 -10.64 17.31
C LYS A 247 16.19 -9.52 18.10
N GLU A 248 15.87 -8.26 17.85
CA GLU A 248 16.56 -7.11 18.45
C GLU A 248 15.94 -6.65 19.77
N ARG A 249 16.52 -5.63 20.42
CA ARG A 249 16.17 -5.17 21.79
C ARG A 249 14.70 -4.78 21.97
N ILE A 250 13.99 -4.53 20.89
CA ILE A 250 12.61 -4.06 20.88
C ILE A 250 11.74 -5.17 20.28
N ALA A 251 11.01 -5.88 21.14
CA ALA A 251 10.07 -6.90 20.70
C ALA A 251 8.80 -6.24 20.11
N LEU A 252 8.90 -5.80 18.85
CA LEU A 252 7.84 -5.04 18.16
C LEU A 252 6.53 -5.81 17.99
N THR A 253 6.59 -7.14 17.99
CA THR A 253 5.43 -8.02 17.79
C THR A 253 4.45 -8.06 18.96
N GLY A 254 4.84 -7.57 20.14
CA GLY A 254 4.03 -7.64 21.37
C GLY A 254 3.89 -9.04 21.99
N GLU A 255 4.23 -10.10 21.26
CA GLU A 255 4.16 -11.50 21.73
C GLU A 255 5.53 -12.07 22.17
N GLY A 256 6.59 -11.28 22.03
CA GLY A 256 7.96 -11.68 22.32
C GLY A 256 8.54 -12.70 21.34
N ARG A 257 9.78 -13.15 21.61
CA ARG A 257 10.55 -14.04 20.71
C ARG A 257 9.91 -15.41 20.48
N LYS A 258 9.10 -15.89 21.42
CA LYS A 258 8.38 -17.18 21.34
C LYS A 258 6.98 -17.03 20.73
N GLY A 259 6.55 -15.81 20.42
CA GLY A 259 5.26 -15.50 19.83
C GLY A 259 5.09 -16.07 18.42
N TYR A 260 3.84 -16.13 17.94
CA TYR A 260 3.55 -16.69 16.62
C TYR A 260 4.24 -15.92 15.50
N GLY A 261 4.38 -14.60 15.65
CA GLY A 261 5.12 -13.76 14.69
C GLY A 261 6.58 -14.16 14.50
N CYS A 262 7.24 -14.63 15.58
CA CYS A 262 8.69 -14.84 15.63
C CYS A 262 9.11 -16.31 15.71
N ALA A 263 8.15 -17.24 15.76
CA ALA A 263 8.47 -18.66 15.85
C ALA A 263 9.11 -19.18 14.56
N HIS A 264 10.25 -19.88 14.67
CA HIS A 264 10.79 -20.72 13.60
C HIS A 264 9.98 -22.02 13.58
N ARG A 265 9.13 -22.22 12.56
CA ARG A 265 8.31 -23.42 12.37
C ARG A 265 8.51 -23.96 10.98
#